data_AF-A0A7X8DY41-F1
#
_entry.id   AF-A0A7X8DY41-F1
#
_cell.length_a   1.000
_cell.length_b   1.000
_cell.length_c   1.000
_cell.angle_alpha   90.00
_cell.angle_beta   90.00
_cell.angle_gamma   90.00
#
_symmetry.space_group_name_H-M   'P 1'
#
loop_
_entity.id
_entity.type
_entity.pdbx_description
1 polymer ?
#
loop_
_entity_poly.entity_id
_entity_poly.type
_entity_poly.pdbx_seq_one_letter_code
_entity_poly.pdbx_strand_id
1 'polypeptide(L)'
;MKKEHESLDNLLAIVAKLRDPVHGCPWDRKQTFASLVPHTLEEAYEVADVIERQAISELPGELGDLLFQIAFYAQLGQEQSQFTFNDVVNAISEKLVRRHPHVFA
;
A
#
# COMPACT_ATOMS: atom_id res chain seq x y z
N MET A 1 -12.32 3.38 -24.60
CA MET A 1 -12.68 2.80 -23.28
C MET A 1 -12.62 3.94 -22.27
N LYS A 2 -13.69 4.23 -21.54
CA LYS A 2 -13.66 5.25 -20.49
C LYS A 2 -12.65 4.77 -19.44
N LYS A 3 -11.63 5.57 -19.13
CA LYS A 3 -10.83 5.39 -17.91
C LYS A 3 -11.80 5.59 -16.76
N GLU A 4 -12.32 4.51 -16.19
CA GLU A 4 -12.91 4.59 -14.85
C GLU A 4 -11.79 5.07 -13.93
N HIS A 5 -12.06 6.13 -13.17
CA HIS A 5 -11.10 6.59 -12.17
C HIS A 5 -10.89 5.45 -11.17
N GLU A 6 -9.70 4.84 -11.20
CA GLU A 6 -9.36 3.80 -10.24
C GLU A 6 -9.28 4.45 -8.86
N SER A 7 -10.17 4.03 -7.96
CA SER A 7 -10.20 4.48 -6.58
C SER A 7 -9.26 3.63 -5.74
N LEU A 8 -8.93 4.13 -4.54
CA LEU A 8 -8.26 3.32 -3.53
C LEU A 8 -9.04 2.02 -3.23
N ASP A 9 -10.38 2.07 -3.24
CA ASP A 9 -11.21 0.88 -3.05
C ASP A 9 -10.99 -0.18 -4.13
N ASN A 10 -10.73 0.24 -5.38
CA ASN A 10 -10.39 -0.70 -6.46
C ASN A 10 -9.06 -1.40 -6.18
N LEU A 11 -8.03 -0.67 -5.72
CA LEU A 11 -6.76 -1.27 -5.33
C LEU A 11 -6.96 -2.29 -4.19
N LEU A 12 -7.69 -1.92 -3.13
CA LEU A 12 -7.97 -2.82 -2.02
C LEU A 12 -8.74 -4.06 -2.47
N ALA A 13 -9.72 -3.91 -3.37
CA ALA A 13 -10.46 -5.03 -3.95
C ALA A 13 -9.57 -5.94 -4.81
N ILE A 14 -8.63 -5.38 -5.58
CA ILE A 14 -7.65 -6.14 -6.35
C ILE A 14 -6.77 -6.96 -5.41
N VAL A 15 -6.20 -6.35 -4.37
CA VAL A 15 -5.35 -7.03 -3.38
C VAL A 15 -6.11 -8.15 -2.66
N ALA A 16 -7.36 -7.89 -2.25
CA ALA A 16 -8.23 -8.91 -1.67
C ALA A 16 -8.46 -10.09 -2.63
N LYS A 17 -8.68 -9.81 -3.92
CA LYS A 17 -8.86 -10.83 -4.95
C LYS A 17 -7.58 -11.64 -5.21
N LEU A 18 -6.41 -11.00 -5.20
CA LEU A 18 -5.12 -11.68 -5.33
C LEU A 18 -4.90 -12.66 -4.16
N ARG A 19 -5.40 -12.32 -2.97
CA ARG A 19 -5.28 -13.15 -1.76
C ARG A 19 -6.45 -14.09 -1.49
N ASP A 20 -7.43 -14.16 -2.39
CA ASP A 20 -8.57 -15.05 -2.23
C ASP A 20 -8.13 -16.51 -1.97
N PRO A 21 -8.66 -17.21 -0.94
CA PRO A 21 -8.19 -18.55 -0.56
C PRO A 21 -8.38 -19.63 -1.63
N VAL A 22 -9.29 -19.44 -2.58
CA VAL A 22 -9.66 -20.45 -3.58
C VAL A 22 -9.15 -20.06 -4.96
N HIS A 23 -9.36 -18.82 -5.36
CA HIS A 23 -9.11 -18.29 -6.70
C HIS A 23 -7.96 -17.29 -6.76
N GLY A 24 -7.35 -16.96 -5.61
CA GLY A 24 -6.24 -16.03 -5.53
C GLY A 24 -4.96 -16.56 -6.17
N CYS A 25 -4.03 -15.65 -6.41
CA CYS A 25 -2.73 -15.94 -6.98
C CYS A 25 -1.92 -16.86 -6.02
N PRO A 26 -1.33 -17.98 -6.52
CA PRO A 26 -0.59 -18.90 -5.67
C PRO A 26 0.62 -18.29 -4.96
N TRP A 27 1.24 -17.25 -5.53
CA TRP A 27 2.37 -16.56 -4.91
C TRP A 27 1.88 -15.60 -3.82
N ASP A 28 0.88 -14.77 -4.12
CA ASP A 28 0.33 -13.79 -3.17
C ASP A 28 -0.20 -14.49 -1.91
N ARG A 29 -0.98 -15.56 -2.07
CA ARG A 29 -1.55 -16.33 -0.96
C ARG A 29 -0.51 -16.88 0.03
N LYS A 30 0.72 -17.12 -0.42
CA LYS A 30 1.81 -17.64 0.43
C LYS A 30 2.53 -16.55 1.22
N GLN A 31 2.30 -15.28 0.90
CA GLN A 31 2.97 -14.18 1.56
C GLN A 31 2.50 -14.00 3.00
N THR A 32 3.43 -13.54 3.83
CA THR A 32 3.27 -13.23 5.25
C THR A 32 3.86 -11.84 5.50
N PHE A 33 3.62 -11.27 6.68
CA PHE A 33 4.26 -10.02 7.07
C PHE A 33 5.79 -10.08 6.89
N ALA A 34 6.42 -11.18 7.29
CA ALA A 34 7.87 -11.32 7.23
C ALA A 34 8.39 -11.48 5.80
N SER A 35 7.66 -12.18 4.92
CA SER A 35 8.12 -12.41 3.55
C SER A 35 7.99 -11.18 2.65
N LEU A 36 7.15 -10.21 3.01
CA LEU A 36 6.99 -8.96 2.27
C LEU A 36 8.04 -7.91 2.61
N VAL A 37 8.74 -8.02 3.74
CA VAL A 37 9.73 -7.02 4.19
C VAL A 37 10.78 -6.71 3.13
N PRO A 38 11.43 -7.71 2.49
CA PRO A 38 12.44 -7.41 1.45
C PRO A 38 11.86 -6.61 0.29
N HIS A 39 10.66 -6.97 -0.17
CA HIS A 39 9.96 -6.27 -1.25
C HIS A 39 9.64 -4.83 -0.84
N THR A 40 9.12 -4.62 0.36
CA THR A 40 8.83 -3.26 0.85
C THR A 40 10.08 -2.37 0.90
N LEU A 41 11.24 -2.94 1.25
CA LEU A 41 12.49 -2.21 1.24
C LEU A 41 12.95 -1.90 -0.19
N GLU A 42 12.81 -2.86 -1.11
CA GLU A 42 13.11 -2.69 -2.54
C GLU A 42 12.31 -1.53 -3.15
N GLU A 43 10.98 -1.53 -3.02
CA GLU A 43 10.12 -0.45 -3.55
C GLU A 43 10.49 0.93 -2.96
N ALA A 44 10.86 0.97 -1.68
CA ALA A 44 11.28 2.21 -1.03
C ALA A 44 12.62 2.73 -1.59
N TYR A 45 13.54 1.82 -1.94
CA TYR A 45 14.78 2.18 -2.63
C TYR A 45 14.52 2.61 -4.07
N GLU A 46 13.58 1.99 -4.78
CA GLU A 46 13.23 2.36 -6.16
C GLU A 46 12.59 3.76 -6.22
N VAL A 47 11.70 4.08 -5.27
CA VAL A 47 11.19 5.45 -5.10
C VAL A 47 12.35 6.45 -4.91
N ALA A 48 13.32 6.12 -4.05
CA ALA A 48 14.47 6.99 -3.80
C ALA A 48 15.35 7.15 -5.05
N ASP A 49 15.66 6.06 -5.73
CA ASP A 49 16.48 6.04 -6.95
C ASP A 49 15.85 6.87 -8.08
N VAL A 50 14.54 6.72 -8.30
CA VAL A 50 13.82 7.51 -9.31
C VAL A 50 13.86 9.02 -8.99
N ILE A 51 13.77 9.39 -7.72
CA ILE A 51 13.91 10.80 -7.29
C ILE A 51 15.34 11.29 -7.52
N GLU A 52 16.35 10.51 -7.14
CA GLU A 52 17.77 10.86 -7.30
C GLU A 52 18.14 11.06 -8.78
N ARG A 53 17.62 10.20 -9.66
CA ARG A 53 17.80 10.29 -11.11
C ARG A 53 16.93 11.35 -11.78
N GLN A 54 16.06 12.04 -11.03
CA GLN A 54 15.08 13.01 -11.54
C GLN A 54 14.14 12.43 -12.60
N ALA A 55 13.87 11.13 -12.54
CA ALA A 55 13.02 10.41 -13.50
C ALA A 55 11.54 10.54 -13.13
N ILE A 56 11.03 11.78 -13.06
CA ILE A 56 9.67 12.09 -12.55
C ILE A 56 8.55 11.33 -13.28
N SER A 57 8.75 10.93 -14.53
CA SER A 57 7.78 10.10 -15.26
C SER A 57 7.62 8.68 -14.71
N GLU A 58 8.64 8.14 -14.03
CA GLU A 58 8.64 6.80 -13.40
C GLU A 58 8.03 6.85 -11.99
N LEU A 59 8.14 7.99 -11.29
CA LEU A 59 7.79 8.12 -9.88
C LEU A 59 6.36 7.66 -9.51
N PRO A 60 5.31 7.92 -10.32
CA PRO A 60 3.97 7.40 -10.00
C PRO A 60 3.88 5.88 -9.98
N GLY A 61 4.73 5.17 -10.75
CA GLY A 61 4.83 3.71 -10.74
C GLY A 61 5.37 3.23 -9.41
N GLU A 62 6.58 3.68 -9.05
CA GLU A 62 7.25 3.25 -7.81
C GLU A 62 6.46 3.61 -6.54
N LEU A 63 5.82 4.80 -6.51
CA LEU A 63 4.93 5.16 -5.42
C LEU A 63 3.68 4.27 -5.36
N GLY A 64 3.21 3.81 -6.52
CA GLY A 64 2.12 2.84 -6.64
C GLY A 64 2.51 1.47 -6.12
N ASP A 65 3.71 1.00 -6.43
CA ASP A 65 4.22 -0.29 -5.95
C ASP A 65 4.45 -0.28 -4.44
N LEU A 66 5.00 0.81 -3.90
CA LEU A 66 5.09 1.01 -2.46
C LEU A 66 3.71 1.10 -1.78
N LEU A 67 2.72 1.76 -2.41
CA LEU A 67 1.34 1.79 -1.91
C LEU A 67 0.71 0.40 -1.94
N PHE A 68 0.98 -0.40 -2.97
CA PHE A 68 0.55 -1.79 -3.05
C PHE A 68 1.09 -2.61 -1.87
N GLN A 69 2.36 -2.46 -1.49
CA GLN A 69 2.91 -3.13 -0.31
C GLN A 69 2.13 -2.78 0.97
N ILE A 70 1.78 -1.49 1.18
CA ILE A 70 0.98 -1.05 2.33
C ILE A 70 -0.42 -1.67 2.30
N ALA A 71 -1.08 -1.67 1.14
CA ALA A 71 -2.38 -2.30 0.95
C ALA A 71 -2.33 -3.81 1.23
N PHE A 72 -1.25 -4.48 0.82
CA PHE A 72 -1.04 -5.91 1.05
C PHE A 72 -0.87 -6.24 2.54
N TYR A 73 -0.09 -5.44 3.28
CA TYR A 73 0.01 -5.59 4.74
C TYR A 73 -1.33 -5.39 5.43
N ALA A 74 -2.13 -4.41 5.00
CA ALA A 74 -3.46 -4.19 5.54
C ALA A 74 -4.40 -5.38 5.25
N GLN A 75 -4.32 -5.97 4.06
CA GLN A 75 -5.07 -7.18 3.73
C GLN A 75 -4.67 -8.37 4.62
N LEU A 76 -3.38 -8.58 4.86
CA LEU A 76 -2.90 -9.58 5.82
C LEU A 76 -3.38 -9.32 7.25
N GLY A 77 -3.34 -8.05 7.69
CA GLY A 77 -3.87 -7.62 8.98
C GLY A 77 -5.36 -7.92 9.12
N GLN A 78 -6.13 -7.69 8.05
CA GLN A 78 -7.56 -7.94 8.02
C GLN A 78 -7.86 -9.44 8.06
N GLU A 79 -7.16 -10.25 7.26
CA GLU A 79 -7.26 -11.71 7.26
C GLU A 79 -7.01 -12.31 8.65
N GLN A 80 -6.11 -11.70 9.42
CA GLN A 80 -5.75 -12.11 10.77
C GLN A 80 -6.55 -11.40 11.87
N SER A 81 -7.57 -10.61 11.50
CA SER A 81 -8.40 -9.82 12.43
C SER A 81 -7.59 -8.91 13.38
N GLN A 82 -6.47 -8.36 12.90
CA GLN A 82 -5.58 -7.49 13.67
C GLN A 82 -5.84 -6.00 13.42
N PHE A 83 -5.91 -5.59 12.15
CA PHE A 83 -6.14 -4.21 11.72
C PHE A 83 -6.56 -4.17 10.25
N THR A 84 -7.11 -3.04 9.81
CA THR A 84 -7.55 -2.76 8.44
C THR A 84 -6.75 -1.62 7.82
N PHE A 85 -6.93 -1.39 6.52
CA PHE A 85 -6.33 -0.24 5.85
C PHE A 85 -6.80 1.09 6.45
N ASN A 86 -8.08 1.17 6.86
CA ASN A 86 -8.62 2.35 7.52
C ASN A 86 -7.93 2.63 8.86
N ASP A 87 -7.56 1.60 9.62
CA ASP A 87 -6.83 1.77 10.87
C ASP A 87 -5.44 2.37 10.62
N VAL A 88 -4.76 1.96 9.54
CA VAL A 88 -3.48 2.55 9.11
C VAL A 88 -3.64 4.04 8.79
N VAL A 89 -4.66 4.39 7.99
CA VAL A 89 -4.95 5.77 7.59
C VAL A 89 -5.33 6.63 8.80
N ASN A 90 -6.18 6.12 9.70
CA ASN A 90 -6.58 6.83 10.92
C ASN A 90 -5.37 7.10 11.81
N ALA A 91 -4.53 6.08 12.04
CA ALA A 91 -3.35 6.21 12.89
C ALA A 91 -2.35 7.26 12.38
N ILE A 92 -2.13 7.37 11.05
CA ILE A 92 -1.28 8.43 10.50
C ILE A 92 -1.98 9.79 10.50
N SER A 93 -3.27 9.85 10.19
CA SER A 93 -4.04 11.10 10.12
C SER A 93 -4.11 11.78 11.48
N GLU A 94 -4.50 11.06 12.54
CA GLU A 94 -4.52 11.57 13.91
C GLU A 94 -3.15 12.05 14.37
N LYS A 95 -2.10 11.29 14.02
CA LYS A 95 -0.71 11.64 14.34
C LYS A 95 -0.30 12.94 13.65
N LEU A 96 -0.66 13.14 12.39
CA LEU A 96 -0.34 14.35 11.64
C LEU A 96 -1.10 15.57 12.16
N VAL A 97 -2.42 15.47 12.37
CA VAL A 97 -3.23 16.56 12.94
C VAL A 97 -2.68 17.00 14.30
N ARG A 98 -2.42 16.03 15.18
CA ARG A 98 -1.88 16.31 16.53
C ARG A 98 -0.48 16.94 16.50
N ARG A 99 0.36 16.61 15.53
CA ARG A 99 1.73 17.14 15.42
C ARG A 99 1.82 18.50 14.73
N HIS A 100 0.75 18.96 14.09
CA HIS A 100 0.71 20.23 13.34
C HIS A 100 -0.43 21.13 13.83
N PRO A 101 -0.48 21.50 15.13
CA PRO A 101 -1.55 22.34 15.66
C PRO A 101 -1.61 23.70 14.96
N HIS A 102 -0.49 24.22 14.46
CA HIS A 102 -0.45 25.48 13.71
C HIS A 102 -1.22 25.46 12.39
N VAL A 103 -1.57 24.29 11.86
CA VAL A 103 -2.39 24.13 10.64
C VAL A 103 -3.86 23.85 10.98
N PHE A 104 -4.13 23.19 12.11
CA PHE A 104 -5.43 22.55 12.39
C PHE A 104 -6.14 23.04 13.68
N ALA A 105 -5.63 24.05 14.37
CA ALA A 105 -6.22 24.63 15.58
C ALA A 105 -6.70 26.07 15.39
#